data_AF-A0A4V6JJB1-F1
#
_entry.id   AF-A0A4V6JJB1-F1
#
_cell.length_a   1.000
_cell.length_b   1.000
_cell.length_c   1.000
_cell.angle_alpha   90.00
_cell.angle_beta   90.00
_cell.angle_gamma   90.00
#
_symmetry.space_group_name_H-M   'P 1'
#
loop_
_entity.id
_entity.type
_entity.pdbx_description
1 polymer ?
#
loop_
_entity_poly.entity_id
_entity_poly.type
_entity_poly.pdbx_seq_one_letter_code
_entity_poly.pdbx_strand_id
1 'polypeptide(L)'
;MEKRLGAGKLFVLAVVSAFFSGWAQSLFSGALFGGLSGVVYALMGYSWLSGERAPERGLMLPRGLMVFSVLWLVAGYFDILGMSIANAAHVAGLVLGLLMAFWDTRHRAHNEQ
;
A
#
# COMPACT_ATOMS: atom_id res chain seq x y z
N MET A 1 -9.38 -1.66 7.73
CA MET A 1 -8.51 -0.66 8.37
C MET A 1 -9.28 0.29 9.28
N GLU A 2 -10.18 1.13 8.77
CA GLU A 2 -10.98 2.08 9.59
C GLU A 2 -11.68 1.42 10.79
N LYS A 3 -12.41 0.32 10.57
CA LYS A 3 -13.10 -0.42 11.63
C LYS A 3 -12.21 -0.98 12.75
N ARG A 4 -10.89 -1.03 12.55
CA ARG A 4 -9.93 -1.63 13.48
C ARG A 4 -8.95 -0.62 14.07
N LEU A 5 -8.50 0.34 13.26
CA LEU A 5 -7.49 1.33 13.62
C LEU A 5 -8.01 2.78 13.64
N GLY A 6 -9.29 3.00 13.34
CA GLY A 6 -9.92 4.31 13.27
C GLY A 6 -9.76 5.03 11.93
N ALA A 7 -10.63 6.02 11.70
CA ALA A 7 -10.66 6.82 10.48
C ALA A 7 -9.40 7.68 10.31
N GLY A 8 -8.82 8.18 11.41
CA GLY A 8 -7.60 8.99 11.36
C GLY A 8 -6.41 8.25 10.74
N LYS A 9 -6.23 6.96 11.06
CA LYS A 9 -5.15 6.16 10.49
C LYS A 9 -5.36 5.89 9.00
N LEU A 10 -6.61 5.61 8.60
CA LEU A 10 -6.96 5.46 7.19
C LEU A 10 -6.70 6.76 6.43
N PHE A 11 -7.07 7.91 6.99
CA PHE A 11 -6.87 9.22 6.37
C PHE A 11 -5.38 9.53 6.17
N VAL A 12 -4.55 9.34 7.20
CA VAL A 12 -3.09 9.54 7.09
C VAL A 12 -2.50 8.64 6.01
N LEU A 13 -2.85 7.35 6.02
CA LEU A 13 -2.37 6.42 5.01
C LEU A 13 -2.80 6.87 3.60
N ALA A 14 -4.06 7.27 3.43
CA ALA A 14 -4.59 7.71 2.14
C ALA A 14 -3.90 8.97 1.62
N VAL A 15 -3.77 10.02 2.44
CA VAL A 15 -3.14 11.29 2.04
C VAL A 15 -1.66 11.10 1.72
N VAL A 16 -0.91 10.41 2.60
CA VAL A 16 0.52 10.15 2.40
C VAL A 16 0.73 9.31 1.15
N SER A 17 0.00 8.19 1.02
CA SER A 17 0.17 7.32 -0.15
C SER A 17 -0.29 7.98 -1.44
N ALA A 18 -1.36 8.77 -1.45
CA ALA A 18 -1.80 9.51 -2.64
C ALA A 18 -0.72 10.51 -3.10
N PHE A 19 -0.14 11.27 -2.18
CA PHE A 19 0.92 12.22 -2.49
C PHE A 19 2.16 11.54 -3.07
N PHE A 20 2.72 10.56 -2.35
CA PHE A 20 3.96 9.94 -2.77
C PHE A 20 3.81 9.00 -3.97
N SER A 21 2.67 8.30 -4.12
CA SER A 21 2.42 7.48 -5.31
C SER A 21 2.23 8.35 -6.55
N GLY A 22 1.54 9.49 -6.41
CA GLY A 22 1.43 10.46 -7.49
C GLY A 22 2.77 11.10 -7.83
N TRP A 23 3.54 11.51 -6.83
CA TRP A 23 4.88 12.05 -7.06
C TRP A 23 5.80 11.02 -7.74
N ALA A 24 5.80 9.76 -7.29
CA ALA A 24 6.60 8.72 -7.94
C ALA A 24 6.19 8.52 -9.40
N GLN A 25 4.90 8.48 -9.71
CA GLN A 25 4.40 8.32 -11.08
C GLN A 25 4.74 9.52 -11.97
N SER A 26 4.71 10.75 -11.42
CA SER A 26 5.00 11.95 -12.20
C SER A 26 6.44 12.00 -12.69
N LEU A 27 7.37 11.38 -11.97
CA LEU A 27 8.78 11.27 -12.38
C LEU A 27 8.98 10.38 -13.61
N PHE A 28 8.10 9.41 -13.87
CA PHE A 28 8.25 8.46 -14.99
C PHE A 28 7.35 8.77 -16.18
N SER A 29 6.19 9.40 -15.97
CA SER A 29 5.13 9.48 -17.00
C SER A 29 4.47 10.86 -17.13
N GLY A 30 5.03 11.90 -16.49
CA GLY A 30 4.48 13.25 -16.51
C GLY A 30 3.25 13.41 -15.60
N ALA A 31 2.55 14.55 -15.67
CA ALA A 31 1.44 14.87 -14.75
C ALA A 31 0.07 14.30 -15.16
N LEU A 32 -0.05 13.70 -16.35
CA LEU A 32 -1.29 13.15 -16.90
C LEU A 32 -1.51 11.69 -16.43
N PHE A 33 -1.68 11.52 -15.12
CA PHE A 33 -2.12 10.27 -14.52
C PHE A 33 -3.07 10.59 -13.36
N GLY A 34 -3.89 9.62 -12.98
CA GLY A 34 -4.81 9.78 -11.87
C GLY A 34 -5.44 8.46 -11.47
N GLY A 35 -5.77 8.33 -10.20
CA GLY A 35 -6.42 7.13 -9.68
C GLY A 35 -6.12 6.89 -8.20
N LEU A 36 -6.99 6.12 -7.56
CA LEU A 36 -6.83 5.71 -6.15
C LEU A 36 -5.99 4.43 -6.01
N SER A 37 -5.51 3.86 -7.11
CA SER A 37 -4.85 2.56 -7.09
C SER A 37 -3.56 2.55 -6.27
N GLY A 38 -2.77 3.63 -6.27
CA GLY A 38 -1.61 3.77 -5.36
C GLY A 38 -2.00 3.68 -3.88
N VAL A 39 -3.12 4.29 -3.50
CA VAL A 39 -3.67 4.22 -2.13
C VAL A 39 -4.14 2.79 -1.81
N VAL A 40 -4.77 2.10 -2.77
CA VAL A 40 -5.17 0.69 -2.61
C VAL A 40 -3.97 -0.20 -2.36
N TYR A 41 -2.88 -0.03 -3.12
CA TYR A 41 -1.64 -0.78 -2.90
C TYR A 41 -1.03 -0.50 -1.53
N ALA A 42 -1.08 0.75 -1.04
CA ALA A 42 -0.67 1.08 0.32
C ALA A 42 -1.54 0.39 1.38
N LEU A 43 -2.86 0.34 1.18
CA LEU A 43 -3.77 -0.36 2.08
C LEU A 43 -3.50 -1.87 2.13
N MET A 44 -3.23 -2.48 0.97
CA MET A 44 -2.89 -3.90 0.88
C MET A 44 -1.58 -4.19 1.62
N GLY A 45 -0.52 -3.45 1.32
CA GLY A 45 0.77 -3.61 1.99
C GLY A 45 0.67 -3.42 3.51
N TYR A 46 -0.01 -2.36 3.94
CA TYR A 46 -0.20 -2.08 5.36
C TYR A 46 -0.98 -3.18 6.07
N SER A 47 -2.10 -3.60 5.49
CA SER A 47 -2.99 -4.60 6.10
C SER A 47 -2.34 -5.98 6.16
N TRP A 48 -1.61 -6.36 5.10
CA TRP A 48 -0.89 -7.64 5.05
C TRP A 48 0.21 -7.71 6.10
N LEU A 49 1.12 -6.74 6.12
CA LEU A 49 2.25 -6.77 7.04
C LEU A 49 1.85 -6.56 8.49
N SER A 50 0.82 -5.74 8.74
CA SER A 50 0.26 -5.60 10.08
C SER A 50 -0.39 -6.90 10.55
N GLY A 51 -1.10 -7.61 9.67
CA GLY A 51 -1.69 -8.91 10.01
C GLY A 51 -0.66 -9.99 10.31
N GLU A 52 0.47 -9.97 9.61
CA GLU A 52 1.54 -10.96 9.82
C GLU A 52 2.36 -10.68 11.10
N ARG A 53 2.62 -9.40 11.41
CA ARG A 53 3.44 -9.01 12.57
C ARG A 53 2.67 -8.74 13.85
N ALA A 54 1.41 -8.36 13.73
CA ALA A 54 0.56 -7.92 14.83
C ALA A 54 -0.87 -8.46 14.65
N PRO A 55 -1.07 -9.81 14.70
CA PRO A 55 -2.36 -10.44 14.46
C PRO A 55 -3.48 -9.92 15.38
N GLU A 56 -3.13 -9.47 16.58
CA GLU A 56 -4.03 -8.89 17.59
C GLU A 56 -4.72 -7.61 17.11
N ARG A 57 -4.18 -6.92 16.08
CA ARG A 57 -4.83 -5.77 15.45
C ARG A 57 -6.06 -6.15 14.62
N GLY A 58 -6.27 -7.44 14.36
CA GLY A 58 -7.40 -7.95 13.59
C GLY A 58 -7.45 -7.43 12.15
N LEU A 59 -6.30 -7.01 11.62
CA LEU A 59 -6.12 -6.70 10.20
C LEU A 59 -5.69 -7.98 9.50
N MET A 60 -6.46 -8.42 8.52
CA MET A 60 -6.12 -9.58 7.72
C MET A 60 -6.30 -9.23 6.26
N LEU A 61 -5.25 -9.44 5.47
CA LEU A 61 -5.33 -9.49 4.02
C LEU A 61 -5.16 -10.95 3.59
N PRO A 62 -6.12 -11.55 2.87
CA PRO A 62 -5.95 -12.90 2.36
C PRO A 62 -4.65 -13.02 1.55
N ARG A 63 -3.81 -14.02 1.84
CA ARG A 63 -2.52 -14.23 1.14
C ARG A 63 -2.68 -14.28 -0.38
N GLY A 64 -3.75 -14.93 -0.86
CA GLY A 64 -4.05 -14.98 -2.30
C GLY A 64 -4.25 -13.59 -2.93
N LEU A 65 -4.85 -12.64 -2.20
CA LEU A 65 -5.06 -11.27 -2.68
C LEU A 65 -3.74 -10.49 -2.74
N MET A 66 -2.84 -10.71 -1.79
CA MET A 66 -1.49 -10.14 -1.82
C MET A 66 -0.64 -10.70 -2.95
N VAL A 67 -0.70 -12.02 -3.18
CA VAL A 67 -0.02 -12.67 -4.30
C VAL A 67 -0.58 -12.13 -5.62
N PHE A 68 -1.90 -12.03 -5.74
CA PHE A 68 -2.54 -11.46 -6.92
C PHE A 68 -2.09 -10.02 -7.19
N SER A 69 -1.99 -9.15 -6.17
CA SER A 69 -1.52 -7.77 -6.39
C SER A 69 -0.05 -7.69 -6.81
N VAL A 70 0.81 -8.56 -6.30
CA VAL A 70 2.22 -8.63 -6.76
C VAL A 70 2.28 -9.15 -8.20
N LEU A 71 1.51 -10.19 -8.54
CA LEU A 71 1.43 -10.68 -9.92
C LEU A 71 0.88 -9.60 -10.86
N TRP A 72 -0.10 -8.81 -10.41
CA TRP A 72 -0.65 -7.69 -11.16
C TRP A 72 0.40 -6.59 -11.41
N LEU A 73 1.23 -6.28 -10.41
CA LEU A 73 2.38 -5.38 -10.56
C LEU A 73 3.37 -5.88 -11.62
N VAL A 74 3.72 -7.17 -11.56
CA VAL A 74 4.64 -7.79 -12.52
C VAL A 74 4.06 -7.77 -13.92
N ALA A 75 2.78 -8.16 -14.07
CA ALA A 75 2.08 -8.14 -15.36
C ALA A 75 1.99 -6.71 -15.94
N GLY A 76 1.72 -5.72 -15.09
CA GLY A 76 1.72 -4.33 -15.49
C GLY A 76 3.10 -3.84 -15.90
N TYR A 77 4.18 -4.24 -15.21
CA TYR A 77 5.55 -3.84 -15.52
C TYR A 77 6.01 -4.32 -16.91
N PHE A 78 5.61 -5.53 -17.29
CA PHE A 78 5.92 -6.11 -18.61
C PHE A 78 4.95 -5.67 -19.72
N ASP A 79 4.04 -4.72 -19.44
CA ASP A 79 3.01 -4.25 -20.38
C ASP A 79 2.19 -5.39 -21.01
N ILE A 80 1.96 -6.48 -20.26
CA ILE A 80 1.27 -7.69 -20.76
C ILE A 80 -0.16 -7.36 -21.18
N LEU A 81 -0.75 -6.31 -20.61
CA LEU A 81 -2.11 -5.87 -20.85
C LEU A 81 -2.25 -4.76 -21.90
N GLY A 82 -1.13 -4.26 -22.47
CA GLY A 82 -1.14 -3.18 -23.47
C GLY A 82 -1.79 -1.88 -22.96
N MET A 83 -1.79 -1.67 -21.64
CA MET A 83 -2.37 -0.51 -20.98
C MET A 83 -1.24 0.24 -20.27
N SER A 84 -1.20 1.57 -20.40
CA SER A 84 -0.31 2.44 -19.64
C SER A 84 -0.66 2.40 -18.15
N ILE A 85 -0.27 1.33 -17.47
CA ILE A 85 -0.53 1.13 -16.05
C ILE A 85 0.43 2.02 -15.26
N ALA A 86 -0.10 2.73 -14.28
CA ALA A 86 0.66 3.55 -13.35
C ALA A 86 1.46 2.69 -12.36
N ASN A 87 2.40 1.88 -12.86
CA ASN A 87 3.15 0.91 -12.08
C ASN A 87 3.99 1.58 -10.99
N ALA A 88 4.58 2.75 -11.28
CA ALA A 88 5.35 3.48 -10.28
C ALA A 88 4.46 3.94 -9.11
N ALA A 89 3.23 4.40 -9.38
CA ALA A 89 2.26 4.71 -8.33
C ALA A 89 1.92 3.47 -7.49
N HIS A 90 1.68 2.32 -8.11
CA HIS A 90 1.33 1.09 -7.41
C HIS A 90 2.48 0.58 -6.53
N VAL A 91 3.71 0.55 -7.07
CA VAL A 91 4.90 0.12 -6.32
C VAL A 91 5.18 1.07 -5.16
N ALA A 92 5.18 2.39 -5.40
CA ALA A 92 5.40 3.38 -4.35
C ALA A 92 4.34 3.27 -3.24
N GLY A 93 3.07 3.12 -3.62
CA GLY A 93 1.98 2.88 -2.69
C GLY A 93 2.23 1.65 -1.83
N LEU A 94 2.55 0.51 -2.45
CA LEU A 94 2.80 -0.75 -1.73
C LEU A 94 3.95 -0.63 -0.73
N VAL A 95 5.09 -0.08 -1.18
CA VAL A 95 6.27 0.11 -0.33
C VAL A 95 5.94 1.01 0.86
N LEU A 96 5.22 2.12 0.65
CA LEU A 96 4.80 2.99 1.73
C LEU A 96 3.88 2.31 2.73
N GLY A 97 2.91 1.53 2.24
CA GLY A 97 2.04 0.72 3.08
C GLY A 97 2.81 -0.22 4.00
N LEU A 98 3.79 -0.94 3.42
CA LEU A 98 4.68 -1.85 4.15
C LEU A 98 5.54 -1.10 5.19
N LEU A 99 6.13 0.04 4.82
CA LEU A 99 6.96 0.83 5.73
C LEU A 99 6.15 1.39 6.91
N MET A 100 4.96 1.92 6.65
CA MET A 100 4.06 2.40 7.71
C MET A 100 3.64 1.27 8.66
N ALA A 101 3.32 0.09 8.13
CA ALA A 101 2.99 -1.07 8.96
C ALA A 101 4.20 -1.55 9.77
N PHE A 102 5.40 -1.58 9.17
CA PHE A 102 6.64 -1.93 9.87
C PHE A 102 6.88 -0.97 11.04
N TRP A 103 6.80 0.34 10.81
CA TRP A 103 6.97 1.36 11.85
C TRP A 103 5.97 1.18 12.98
N ASP A 104 4.67 1.09 12.64
CA ASP A 104 3.62 0.98 13.66
C ASP A 104 3.70 -0.32 14.48
N THR A 105 4.07 -1.44 13.84
CA THR A 105 4.19 -2.73 14.54
C THR A 105 5.43 -2.77 15.43
N ARG A 106 6.53 -2.16 14.99
CA ARG A 106 7.78 -2.07 15.77
C ARG A 106 7.65 -1.17 17.00
N HIS A 107 7.04 0.01 16.88
CA HIS A 107 6.92 0.94 18.01
C HIS A 107 5.97 0.48 19.11
N ARG A 108 4.96 -0.33 18.79
CA ARG A 108 4.08 -0.88 19.83
C ARG A 108 4.73 -2.02 20.61
N ALA A 109 5.49 -2.88 19.95
CA ALA A 109 6.25 -3.93 20.62
C ALA A 109 7.22 -3.38 21.70
N HIS A 110 7.66 -2.13 21.54
CA HIS A 110 8.55 -1.45 22.48
C HIS A 110 7.83 -0.77 23.66
N ASN A 111 6.51 -0.53 23.56
CA ASN A 111 5.70 0.11 24.62
C ASN A 111 4.99 -0.93 25.52
N GLU A 112 5.02 -2.21 25.14
CA GLU A 112 4.44 -3.32 25.90
C GLU A 112 5.52 -4.12 26.68
N GLN A 113 6.76 -3.63 26.70
CA GLN A 113 7.88 -4.11 27.55
C GLN A 113 8.12 -3.13 28.69
#